data_AF-A0A1V8RVY1-F1
#
_entry.id   AF-A0A1V8RVY1-F1
#
_cell.length_a   1.000
_cell.length_b   1.000
_cell.length_c   1.000
_cell.angle_alpha   90.00
_cell.angle_beta   90.00
_cell.angle_gamma   90.00
#
_symmetry.space_group_name_H-M   'P 1'
#
loop_
_entity.id
_entity.type
_entity.pdbx_description
1 polymer ?
#
loop_
_entity_poly.entity_id
_entity_poly.type
_entity_poly.pdbx_seq_one_letter_code
_entity_poly.pdbx_strand_id
1 'polypeptide(L)'
;MSTTLWITVAAAIATYLTRVGGHLVLSRFERIHPRVEAGLNAVPAAVLTTLVAPAVLGAGPAEWIALIVAALVALRGNLLSMFLAGAAVLIVARQFMG
;
A
#
# COMPACT_ATOMS: atom_id res chain seq x y z
N MET A 1 16.00 8.81 21.66
CA MET A 1 14.87 8.26 22.45
C MET A 1 13.77 9.29 22.66
N SER A 2 14.05 10.49 23.19
CA SER A 2 13.02 11.54 23.37
C SER A 2 12.36 11.99 22.04
N THR A 3 13.14 12.25 20.99
CA THR A 3 12.59 12.72 19.69
C THR A 3 11.64 11.71 19.04
N THR A 4 11.97 10.42 19.07
CA THR A 4 11.13 9.36 18.51
C THR A 4 9.80 9.24 19.25
N LEU A 5 9.80 9.40 20.59
CA LEU A 5 8.57 9.45 21.39
C LEU A 5 7.68 10.62 20.95
N TRP A 6 8.24 11.83 20.84
CA TRP A 6 7.49 13.00 20.39
C TRP A 6 6.95 12.88 18.97
N ILE A 7 7.74 12.33 18.03
CA ILE A 7 7.29 12.06 16.66
C ILE A 7 6.14 11.06 16.65
N THR A 8 6.23 9.99 17.46
CA THR A 8 5.18 8.97 17.52
C THR A 8 3.89 9.53 18.08
N VAL A 9 3.96 10.33 19.16
CA VAL A 9 2.80 10.99 19.75
C VAL A 9 2.19 11.98 18.76
N ALA A 10 3.01 12.81 18.10
CA ALA A 10 2.54 13.75 17.09
C ALA A 10 1.86 13.04 15.90
N ALA A 11 2.45 11.95 15.40
CA ALA A 11 1.89 11.14 14.33
C ALA A 11 0.56 10.47 14.75
N ALA A 12 0.48 9.98 15.99
CA ALA A 12 -0.74 9.39 16.52
C ALA A 12 -1.87 10.43 16.60
N ILE A 13 -1.58 11.63 17.13
CA ILE A 13 -2.55 12.75 17.18
C ILE A 13 -2.98 13.13 15.77
N ALA A 14 -2.05 13.31 14.85
CA ALA A 14 -2.35 13.66 13.46
C ALA A 14 -3.23 12.59 12.78
N THR A 15 -2.94 11.30 12.99
CA THR A 15 -3.73 10.19 12.45
C THR A 15 -5.15 10.17 13.00
N TYR A 16 -5.32 10.46 14.29
CA TYR A 16 -6.64 10.53 14.91
C TYR A 16 -7.43 11.73 14.38
N LEU A 17 -6.79 12.89 14.26
CA LEU A 17 -7.41 14.11 13.75
C LEU A 17 -7.88 13.95 12.30
N THR A 18 -7.10 13.31 11.42
CA THR A 18 -7.53 13.07 10.03
C THR A 18 -8.72 12.10 9.96
N ARG A 19 -8.76 11.10 10.84
CA ARG A 19 -9.89 10.16 10.93
C ARG A 19 -11.18 10.85 11.39
N VAL A 20 -11.11 11.61 12.48
CA VAL A 20 -12.26 12.35 13.02
C VAL A 20 -12.69 13.45 12.06
N GLY A 21 -11.74 14.17 11.47
CA GLY A 21 -12.02 15.21 10.48
C GLY A 21 -12.78 14.66 9.27
N GLY A 22 -12.33 13.53 8.70
CA GLY A 22 -13.05 12.86 7.62
C GLY A 22 -14.47 12.45 8.02
N HIS A 23 -14.65 11.87 9.21
CA HIS A 23 -15.97 11.48 9.71
C HIS A 23 -16.90 12.68 9.92
N LEU A 24 -16.40 13.76 10.53
CA LEU A 24 -17.16 14.99 10.75
C LEU A 24 -17.59 15.62 9.42
N VAL A 25 -16.69 15.70 8.44
CA VAL A 25 -17.01 16.22 7.11
C VAL A 25 -18.10 15.38 6.45
N LEU A 26 -17.96 14.05 6.45
CA LEU A 26 -18.97 13.15 5.87
C LEU A 26 -20.31 13.22 6.61
N SER A 27 -20.31 13.38 7.94
CA SER A 27 -21.54 13.48 8.75
C SER A 27 -22.36 14.75 8.49
N ARG A 28 -21.78 15.77 7.82
CA ARG A 28 -22.50 16.99 7.41
C ARG A 28 -23.31 16.79 6.14
N PHE A 29 -23.05 15.74 5.36
CA PHE A 29 -23.80 15.43 4.15
C PHE A 29 -24.87 14.38 4.47
N GLU A 30 -26.15 14.76 4.36
CA GLU A 30 -27.26 13.81 4.52
C GLU A 30 -27.29 12.72 3.42
N ARG A 31 -26.81 13.07 2.22
CA ARG A 31 -26.65 12.14 1.08
C ARG A 31 -25.35 12.44 0.36
N ILE A 32 -24.52 11.42 0.18
CA ILE A 32 -23.27 11.53 -0.57
C ILE A 32 -23.60 11.51 -2.06
N HIS A 33 -23.10 12.49 -2.81
CA HIS A 33 -23.31 12.56 -4.27
C HIS A 33 -22.60 11.37 -4.96
N PRO A 34 -23.20 10.73 -5.99
CA PRO A 34 -22.65 9.51 -6.62
C PRO A 34 -21.19 9.62 -7.09
N ARG A 35 -20.77 10.82 -7.52
CA ARG A 35 -19.38 11.10 -7.95
C ARG A 35 -18.38 11.07 -6.78
N VAL A 36 -18.79 11.52 -5.60
CA VAL A 36 -17.94 11.53 -4.39
C VAL A 36 -17.82 10.12 -3.83
N GLU A 37 -18.91 9.35 -3.82
CA GLU A 37 -18.90 7.94 -3.42
C GLU A 37 -18.01 7.09 -4.33
N ALA A 38 -18.13 7.26 -5.65
CA ALA A 38 -17.25 6.59 -6.61
C ALA A 38 -15.77 6.94 -6.37
N GLY A 39 -15.47 8.21 -6.10
CA GLY A 39 -14.13 8.65 -5.72
C GLY A 39 -13.62 7.98 -4.45
N LEU A 40 -14.45 7.94 -3.40
CA LEU A 40 -14.10 7.33 -2.13
C LEU A 40 -13.84 5.82 -2.26
N ASN A 41 -14.63 5.12 -3.07
CA ASN A 41 -14.42 3.70 -3.37
C ASN A 41 -13.12 3.42 -4.15
N ALA A 42 -12.58 4.41 -4.87
CA ALA A 42 -11.31 4.29 -5.59
C ALA A 42 -10.08 4.59 -4.71
N VAL A 43 -10.24 5.29 -3.58
CA VAL A 43 -9.12 5.69 -2.70
C VAL A 43 -8.27 4.51 -2.23
N PRO A 44 -8.83 3.38 -1.76
CA PRO A 44 -8.02 2.26 -1.25
C PRO A 44 -7.08 1.70 -2.32
N ALA A 45 -7.58 1.53 -3.55
CA ALA A 45 -6.77 1.06 -4.66
C ALA A 45 -5.66 2.05 -5.02
N ALA A 46 -5.96 3.36 -5.03
CA ALA A 46 -4.97 4.40 -5.31
C ALA A 46 -3.86 4.49 -4.25
N VAL A 47 -4.20 4.34 -2.97
CA VAL A 47 -3.20 4.36 -1.88
C VAL A 47 -2.27 3.14 -1.94
N LEU A 48 -2.81 1.95 -2.21
CA LEU A 48 -1.98 0.75 -2.35
C LEU A 48 -1.04 0.83 -3.56
N THR A 49 -1.51 1.35 -4.70
CA THR A 49 -0.66 1.49 -5.90
C THR A 49 0.43 2.53 -5.70
N THR A 50 0.13 3.66 -5.06
CA THR A 50 1.14 4.69 -4.76
C THR A 50 2.20 4.24 -3.76
N LEU A 51 1.88 3.32 -2.84
CA LEU A 51 2.86 2.72 -1.95
C LEU A 51 3.86 1.82 -2.71
N VAL A 52 3.37 1.09 -3.72
CA VAL A 52 4.17 0.12 -4.49
C VAL A 52 4.97 0.81 -5.60
N ALA A 53 4.42 1.85 -6.24
CA ALA A 53 5.05 2.56 -7.35
C ALA A 53 6.52 2.97 -7.12
N PRO A 54 6.92 3.64 -6.02
CA PRO A 54 8.31 4.02 -5.80
C PRO A 54 9.22 2.81 -5.61
N ALA A 55 8.72 1.72 -5.00
CA ALA A 55 9.48 0.49 -4.84
C ALA A 55 9.75 -0.18 -6.19
N VAL A 56 8.81 -0.10 -7.13
CA VAL A 56 8.97 -0.61 -8.51
C VAL A 56 9.93 0.27 -9.33
N LEU A 57 9.89 1.59 -9.16
CA LEU A 57 10.78 2.50 -9.89
C LEU A 57 12.24 2.41 -9.41
N GLY A 58 12.46 2.16 -8.11
CA GLY A 58 13.79 1.94 -7.54
C GLY A 58 14.27 0.48 -7.59
N ALA A 59 13.49 -0.43 -8.18
CA ALA A 59 13.77 -1.86 -8.22
C ALA A 59 14.90 -2.20 -9.21
N GLY A 60 15.78 -3.12 -8.82
CA GLY A 60 16.75 -3.74 -9.71
C GLY A 60 16.11 -4.81 -10.60
N PRO A 61 16.87 -5.40 -11.54
CA PRO A 61 16.38 -6.45 -12.42
C PRO A 61 15.82 -7.67 -11.67
N ALA A 62 16.45 -8.05 -10.55
CA ALA A 62 16.01 -9.17 -9.71
C ALA A 62 14.63 -8.88 -9.06
N GLU A 63 14.44 -7.67 -8.54
CA GLU A 63 13.17 -7.22 -7.95
C GLU A 63 12.06 -7.17 -9.00
N TRP A 64 12.34 -6.74 -10.23
CA TRP A 64 11.38 -6.74 -11.33
C TRP A 64 10.91 -8.15 -11.70
N ILE A 65 11.83 -9.12 -11.77
CA ILE A 65 11.48 -10.52 -12.04
C ILE A 65 10.56 -11.06 -10.93
N ALA A 66 10.91 -10.81 -9.67
CA ALA A 66 10.09 -11.22 -8.53
C ALA A 66 8.69 -10.58 -8.54
N LEU A 67 8.60 -9.28 -8.87
CA LEU A 67 7.34 -8.55 -9.01
C LEU A 67 6.46 -9.12 -10.11
N ILE A 68 7.03 -9.41 -11.29
CA ILE A 68 6.29 -10.00 -12.41
C ILE A 68 5.75 -11.38 -12.03
N VAL A 69 6.58 -12.23 -11.42
CA VAL A 69 6.15 -13.57 -10.99
C VAL A 69 5.07 -13.48 -9.91
N ALA A 70 5.24 -12.60 -8.92
CA ALA A 70 4.21 -12.37 -7.90
C ALA A 70 2.89 -11.89 -8.52
N ALA A 71 2.94 -10.96 -9.49
CA ALA A 71 1.76 -10.48 -10.20
C ALA A 71 1.05 -11.60 -10.97
N LEU A 72 1.80 -12.46 -11.67
CA LEU A 72 1.23 -13.61 -12.39
C LEU A 72 0.57 -14.62 -11.44
N VAL A 73 1.19 -14.90 -10.29
CA VAL A 73 0.63 -15.80 -9.28
C VAL A 73 -0.59 -15.18 -8.62
N ALA A 74 -0.61 -13.86 -8.41
CA ALA A 74 -1.75 -13.15 -7.82
C ALA A 74 -3.03 -13.24 -8.66
N LEU A 75 -2.93 -13.45 -9.97
CA LEU A 75 -4.10 -13.57 -10.87
C LEU A 75 -4.87 -14.89 -10.70
N ARG A 76 -4.25 -15.94 -10.15
CA ARG A 76 -4.88 -17.27 -10.00
C ARG A 76 -4.72 -17.91 -8.62
N GLY A 77 -3.77 -17.45 -7.82
CA GLY A 77 -3.43 -18.01 -6.51
C GLY A 77 -4.01 -17.23 -5.34
N ASN A 78 -3.82 -17.77 -4.14
CA ASN A 78 -4.16 -17.09 -2.90
C ASN A 78 -3.01 -16.15 -2.47
N LEU A 79 -3.28 -15.22 -1.54
CA LEU A 79 -2.29 -14.26 -1.01
C LEU A 79 -1.00 -14.94 -0.52
N LEU A 80 -1.14 -16.08 0.17
CA LEU A 80 0.01 -16.84 0.66
C LEU A 80 0.87 -17.42 -0.48
N SER A 81 0.22 -17.93 -1.54
CA SER A 81 0.92 -18.48 -2.70
C SER A 81 1.67 -17.39 -3.47
N MET A 82 1.05 -16.22 -3.65
CA MET A 82 1.69 -15.04 -4.24
C MET A 82 2.93 -14.64 -3.44
N PHE A 83 2.78 -14.52 -2.11
CA PHE A 83 3.87 -14.11 -1.23
C PHE A 83 5.03 -15.09 -1.29
N LEU A 84 4.77 -16.38 -1.15
CA LEU A 84 5.82 -17.42 -1.18
C LEU A 84 6.52 -17.47 -2.54
N ALA A 85 5.78 -17.41 -3.65
CA ALA A 85 6.36 -17.41 -4.98
C ALA A 85 7.24 -16.18 -5.22
N GLY A 86 6.74 -14.97 -4.91
CA GLY A 86 7.50 -13.74 -5.05
C GLY A 86 8.75 -13.72 -4.19
N ALA A 87 8.65 -14.15 -2.92
CA ALA A 87 9.79 -14.21 -2.01
C ALA A 87 10.84 -15.23 -2.48
N ALA A 88 10.43 -16.44 -2.90
CA ALA A 88 11.33 -17.45 -3.41
C ALA A 88 12.07 -16.96 -4.66
N VAL A 89 11.35 -16.37 -5.62
CA VAL A 89 11.96 -15.82 -6.84
C VAL A 89 12.92 -14.68 -6.50
N LEU A 90 12.56 -13.78 -5.58
CA LEU A 90 13.44 -12.67 -5.19
C LEU A 90 14.74 -13.18 -4.56
N ILE A 91 14.65 -14.14 -3.64
CA ILE A 91 15.83 -14.72 -2.97
C ILE A 91 16.75 -15.36 -4.00
N VAL A 92 16.20 -16.19 -4.88
CA VAL A 92 16.96 -16.87 -5.94
C VAL A 92 17.58 -15.86 -6.90
N ALA A 93 16.81 -14.89 -7.39
CA ALA A 93 17.30 -13.88 -8.32
C ALA A 93 18.42 -13.03 -7.70
N ARG A 94 18.31 -12.66 -6.42
CA ARG A 94 19.37 -11.95 -5.69
C ARG A 94 20.63 -12.79 -5.50
N GLN A 95 20.52 -14.10 -5.39
CA GLN A 95 21.72 -14.95 -5.27
C GLN A 95 22.51 -15.08 -6.58
N PHE A 96 21.85 -14.95 -7.74
CA PHE A 96 22.52 -15.06 -9.04
C PHE A 96 22.90 -13.70 -9.67
N MET A 97 22.21 -12.62 -9.27
CA MET A 97 22.36 -11.28 -9.86
C MET A 97 22.89 -10.24 -8.88
N GLY A 98 23.15 -10.64 -7.62
CA GLY A 98 23.73 -9.81 -6.56
C GLY A 98 25.22 -10.01 -6.41
#